data_AF-A0A925VTG3-F1
#
_entry.id   AF-A0A925VTG3-F1
#
_cell.length_a   1.000
_cell.length_b   1.000
_cell.length_c   1.000
_cell.angle_alpha   90.00
_cell.angle_beta   90.00
_cell.angle_gamma   90.00
#
_symmetry.space_group_name_H-M   'P 1'
#
loop_
_entity.id
_entity.type
_entity.pdbx_description
1 polymer ?
#
loop_
_entity_poly.entity_id
_entity_poly.type
_entity_poly.pdbx_seq_one_letter_code
_entity_poly.pdbx_strand_id
1 'polypeptide(L)'
;LPADLAAPVPLTGTDTLAAIRSGVLNGAAAEVNGLIDRYREQFPGLGVVLAGGDAAFFQPRLKGLIFAIPELVLVGLHRILAYNVEL
;
A
#
# COMPACT_ATOMS: atom_id res chain seq x y z
N LEU A 1 -13.80 -1.90 1.21
CA LEU A 1 -13.01 -1.22 2.27
C LEU A 1 -13.96 -0.56 3.27
N PRO A 2 -13.53 -0.29 4.52
CA PRO A 2 -14.33 0.49 5.48
C PRO A 2 -14.63 1.90 4.93
N ALA A 3 -15.72 2.50 5.39
CA ALA A 3 -16.11 3.86 4.96
C ALA A 3 -15.09 4.92 5.41
N ASP A 4 -14.57 4.76 6.62
CA ASP A 4 -13.38 5.47 7.08
C ASP A 4 -12.15 4.59 6.83
N LEU A 5 -11.32 5.00 5.87
CA LEU A 5 -10.11 4.28 5.50
C LEU A 5 -9.05 4.34 6.59
N ALA A 6 -9.09 5.29 7.52
CA ALA A 6 -8.15 5.40 8.63
C ALA A 6 -8.62 4.61 9.88
N ALA A 7 -9.90 4.25 9.97
CA ALA A 7 -10.44 3.56 11.13
C ALA A 7 -9.72 2.21 11.41
N PRO A 8 -9.39 1.91 12.67
CA PRO A 8 -8.75 0.64 13.02
C PRO A 8 -9.64 -0.53 12.60
N VAL A 9 -9.02 -1.57 12.03
CA VAL A 9 -9.71 -2.82 11.69
C VAL A 9 -9.55 -3.77 12.87
N PRO A 10 -10.65 -4.27 13.48
CA PRO A 10 -10.56 -5.22 14.58
C PRO A 10 -9.79 -6.48 14.18
N LEU A 11 -8.99 -7.02 15.10
CA LEU A 11 -8.20 -8.24 14.85
C LEU A 11 -9.08 -9.50 14.77
N THR A 12 -10.23 -9.51 15.43
CA THR A 12 -11.16 -10.65 15.45
C THR A 12 -12.56 -10.21 15.03
N GLY A 13 -13.27 -11.05 14.29
CA GLY A 13 -14.68 -10.83 13.95
C GLY A 13 -15.63 -11.64 14.83
N THR A 14 -16.84 -11.13 15.03
CA THR A 14 -17.91 -11.79 15.81
C THR A 14 -18.92 -12.53 14.93
N ASP A 15 -18.82 -12.35 13.61
CA ASP A 15 -19.59 -13.06 12.60
C ASP A 15 -18.69 -13.36 11.38
N THR A 16 -19.19 -14.15 10.44
CA THR A 16 -18.44 -14.57 9.25
C THR A 16 -17.93 -13.39 8.43
N LEU A 17 -18.76 -12.36 8.23
CA LEU A 17 -18.38 -11.20 7.43
C LEU A 17 -17.28 -10.38 8.12
N ALA A 18 -17.41 -10.15 9.42
CA ALA A 18 -16.42 -9.48 10.24
C ALA A 18 -15.11 -10.27 10.31
N ALA A 19 -15.17 -11.60 10.41
CA ALA A 19 -13.99 -12.47 10.45
C ALA A 19 -13.23 -12.43 9.12
N ILE A 20 -13.94 -12.52 7.98
CA ILE A 20 -13.34 -12.38 6.65
C ILE A 20 -12.70 -10.99 6.49
N ARG A 21 -13.43 -9.92 6.87
CA ARG A 21 -12.91 -8.55 6.79
C ARG A 21 -11.64 -8.37 7.63
N SER A 22 -11.62 -8.87 8.87
CA SER A 22 -10.43 -8.84 9.70
C SER A 22 -9.26 -9.56 9.00
N GLY A 23 -9.47 -10.81 8.59
CA GLY A 23 -8.43 -11.63 7.99
C GLY A 23 -7.81 -10.98 6.75
N VAL A 24 -8.64 -10.50 5.83
CA VAL A 24 -8.16 -9.88 4.58
C VAL A 24 -7.43 -8.57 4.85
N LEU A 25 -8.02 -7.65 5.62
CA LEU A 25 -7.48 -6.30 5.77
C LEU A 25 -6.24 -6.26 6.67
N ASN A 26 -6.28 -6.97 7.80
CA ASN A 26 -5.12 -7.07 8.68
C ASN A 26 -4.03 -7.96 8.08
N GLY A 27 -4.43 -9.06 7.42
CA GLY A 27 -3.50 -9.97 6.73
C GLY A 27 -2.72 -9.24 5.65
N ALA A 28 -3.39 -8.55 4.72
CA ALA A 28 -2.73 -7.82 3.65
C ALA A 28 -1.77 -6.73 4.18
N ALA A 29 -2.18 -5.98 5.22
CA ALA A 29 -1.30 -4.98 5.83
C ALA A 29 -0.08 -5.63 6.50
N ALA A 30 -0.24 -6.77 7.17
CA ALA A 30 0.85 -7.51 7.79
C ALA A 30 1.80 -8.12 6.75
N GLU A 31 1.26 -8.68 5.65
CA GLU A 31 2.04 -9.22 4.54
C GLU A 31 2.94 -8.16 3.90
N VAL A 32 2.37 -6.99 3.58
CA VAL A 32 3.14 -5.89 2.98
C VAL A 32 4.22 -5.37 3.94
N ASN A 33 3.89 -5.16 5.22
CA ASN A 33 4.88 -4.75 6.22
C ASN A 33 6.01 -5.78 6.36
N GLY A 34 5.68 -7.07 6.46
CA GLY A 34 6.67 -8.13 6.59
C GLY A 34 7.57 -8.25 5.36
N LEU A 35 7.05 -8.01 4.16
CA LEU A 35 7.87 -7.94 2.95
C LEU A 35 8.80 -6.72 2.95
N ILE A 36 8.29 -5.54 3.30
CA ILE A 36 9.10 -4.32 3.40
C ILE A 36 10.25 -4.52 4.40
N ASP A 37 9.96 -5.07 5.57
CA ASP A 37 10.98 -5.30 6.61
C ASP A 37 12.06 -6.27 6.12
N ARG A 38 11.67 -7.39 5.48
CA ARG A 38 12.63 -8.35 4.88
C ARG A 38 13.49 -7.75 3.76
N TYR A 39 12.95 -6.80 2.99
CA TYR A 39 13.73 -6.11 1.97
C TYR A 39 14.65 -5.04 2.57
N ARG A 40 14.24 -4.36 3.65
CA ARG A 40 15.09 -3.38 4.34
C ARG A 40 16.33 -4.03 4.96
N GLU A 41 16.21 -5.25 5.46
CA GLU A 41 17.35 -6.03 5.95
C GLU A 41 18.42 -6.24 4.88
N GLN A 42 18.01 -6.43 3.62
CA GLN A 42 18.91 -6.66 2.50
C GLN A 42 19.38 -5.35 1.84
N PHE A 43 18.54 -4.31 1.87
CA PHE A 43 18.76 -3.05 1.18
C PHE A 43 18.54 -1.87 2.16
N PRO A 44 19.57 -1.43 2.90
CA PRO A 44 19.44 -0.38 3.93
C PRO A 44 18.90 0.97 3.42
N GLY A 45 19.02 1.23 2.11
CA GLY A 45 18.51 2.44 1.45
C GLY A 45 17.16 2.27 0.74
N LEU A 46 16.40 1.21 1.05
CA LEU A 46 15.16 0.90 0.35
C LEU A 46 14.13 2.04 0.48
N GLY A 47 13.88 2.71 -0.65
CA GLY A 47 12.72 3.58 -0.82
C GLY A 47 11.47 2.76 -1.12
N VAL A 48 10.34 3.09 -0.49
CA VAL A 48 9.06 2.43 -0.72
C VAL A 48 8.07 3.43 -1.29
N VAL A 49 7.52 3.10 -2.46
CA VAL A 49 6.45 3.86 -3.13
C VAL A 49 5.23 2.96 -3.24
N LEU A 50 4.07 3.50 -2.90
CA LEU A 50 2.77 2.83 -2.95
C LEU A 50 1.92 3.50 -4.03
N ALA A 51 1.27 2.70 -4.88
CA ALA A 51 0.36 3.17 -5.92
C ALA A 51 -0.93 2.34 -5.93
N GLY A 52 -1.88 2.70 -6.79
CA GLY A 52 -3.17 2.01 -6.91
C GLY A 52 -4.27 2.58 -6.01
N GLY A 53 -5.51 2.15 -6.27
CA GLY A 53 -6.71 2.75 -5.65
C GLY A 53 -6.82 2.56 -4.14
N ASP A 54 -6.24 1.48 -3.60
CA ASP A 54 -6.31 1.17 -2.16
C ASP A 54 -5.15 1.81 -1.37
N ALA A 55 -4.30 2.63 -2.01
CA ALA A 55 -3.15 3.23 -1.35
C ALA A 55 -3.52 4.01 -0.07
N ALA A 56 -4.66 4.70 -0.08
CA ALA A 56 -5.16 5.45 1.07
C ALA A 56 -5.53 4.55 2.26
N PHE A 57 -5.92 3.29 2.02
CA PHE A 57 -6.14 2.31 3.09
C PHE A 57 -4.82 1.81 3.66
N PHE A 58 -3.83 1.53 2.82
CA PHE A 58 -2.56 0.96 3.29
C PHE A 58 -1.64 2.00 3.94
N GLN A 59 -1.58 3.24 3.43
CA GLN A 59 -0.67 4.27 3.91
C GLN A 59 -0.62 4.40 5.45
N PRO A 60 -1.73 4.53 6.20
CA PRO A 60 -1.67 4.65 7.66
C PRO A 60 -1.32 3.34 8.38
N ARG A 61 -1.33 2.19 7.69
CA ARG A 61 -1.12 0.85 8.26
C ARG A 61 0.27 0.27 7.95
N LEU A 62 1.03 0.92 7.08
CA LEU A 62 2.38 0.49 6.72
C LEU A 62 3.44 1.26 7.53
N LYS A 63 4.54 0.58 7.88
CA LYS A 63 5.59 1.12 8.75
C LYS A 63 6.68 1.86 7.96
N GLY A 64 7.11 3.00 8.51
CA GLY A 64 8.21 3.81 8.00
C GLY A 64 7.79 4.83 6.95
N LEU A 65 8.77 5.44 6.30
CA LEU A 65 8.53 6.44 5.26
C LEU A 65 8.09 5.75 3.96
N ILE A 66 6.86 6.01 3.53
CA ILE A 66 6.25 5.47 2.32
C ILE A 66 5.60 6.62 1.58
N PHE A 67 5.88 6.71 0.28
CA PHE A 67 5.29 7.73 -0.58
C PHE A 67 4.12 7.13 -1.35
N ALA A 68 2.91 7.63 -1.11
CA ALA A 68 1.74 7.24 -1.89
C ALA A 68 1.64 8.11 -3.16
N ILE A 69 1.71 7.48 -4.33
CA ILE A 69 1.59 8.11 -5.64
C ILE A 69 0.56 7.29 -6.45
N PRO A 70 -0.76 7.57 -6.31
CA PRO A 70 -1.80 6.78 -6.96
C PRO A 70 -1.64 6.69 -8.48
N GLU A 71 -1.16 7.77 -9.11
CA GLU A 71 -1.00 7.93 -10.55
C GLU A 71 0.40 7.54 -11.04
N LEU A 72 1.17 6.75 -10.28
CA LEU A 72 2.56 6.40 -10.60
C LEU A 72 2.73 5.87 -12.03
N VAL A 73 1.79 5.06 -12.51
CA VAL A 73 1.78 4.54 -13.88
C VAL A 73 1.63 5.68 -14.89
N LEU A 74 0.72 6.63 -14.66
CA LEU A 74 0.50 7.76 -15.56
C LEU A 74 1.72 8.68 -15.60
N VAL A 75 2.36 8.92 -14.45
CA VAL A 75 3.63 9.67 -14.37
C VAL A 75 4.70 8.98 -15.21
N GLY A 76 4.84 7.65 -15.10
CA GLY A 76 5.78 6.87 -15.89
C GLY A 76 5.49 6.94 -17.39
N LEU A 77 4.23 6.74 -17.79
CA LEU A 77 3.81 6.78 -19.19
C LEU A 77 4.03 8.16 -19.81
N HIS A 78 3.70 9.24 -19.09
CA HIS A 78 3.96 10.59 -19.56
C HIS A 78 5.46 10.85 -19.73
N ARG A 79 6.29 10.38 -18.81
CA ARG A 79 7.74 10.53 -18.90
C ARG A 79 8.34 9.75 -20.07
N ILE A 80 7.84 8.55 -20.34
CA ILE A 80 8.22 7.76 -21.52
C ILE A 80 7.81 8.49 -22.80
N LEU A 81 6.59 9.03 -22.86
CA LEU A 81 6.11 9.80 -24.01
C LEU A 81 7.01 11.01 -24.27
N ALA A 82 7.25 11.86 -23.26
CA ALA A 82 8.04 13.08 -23.38
C ALA A 82 9.51 12.82 -23.77
N TYR A 83 10.05 11.65 -23.43
CA TYR A 83 11.41 11.26 -23.81
C TYR A 83 11.51 10.82 -25.28
N ASN A 84 10.49 10.12 -25.79
CA ASN A 84 10.53 9.53 -27.13
C ASN A 84 9.90 10.41 -28.21
N VAL A 85 9.00 11.29 -27.81
CA VAL A 85 8.36 12.27 -28.67
C VAL A 85 8.77 13.60 -28.06
N GLU A 86 9.81 14.24 -28.61
CA GLU A 86 10.20 15.60 -28.22
C GLU A 86 8.93 16.47 -28.18
N LEU A 87 8.55 16.90 -26.97
CA LEU A 87 7.50 17.88 -26.75
C LEU A 87 8.08 19.28 -26.79
#